data_AF-A0A2V9L5S1-F1
#
_entry.id   AF-A0A2V9L5S1-F1
#
_cell.length_a   1.000
_cell.length_b   1.000
_cell.length_c   1.000
_cell.angle_alpha   90.00
_cell.angle_beta   90.00
_cell.angle_gamma   90.00
#
_symmetry.space_group_name_H-M   'P 1'
#
loop_
_entity.id
_entity.type
_entity.pdbx_description
1 polymer ?
#
loop_
_entity_poly.entity_id
_entity_poly.type
_entity_poly.pdbx_seq_one_letter_code
_entity_poly.pdbx_strand_id
1 'polypeptide(L)'
;MRLLGSSLSVDEVRPKIRDLVNQLFRDVPSGAGRGGQVQISYKDLERLLAEGAAWMVKHQYGDPEDLAHCEESGAIDGADPAGVSDRAKKRGLPQVGTLGSGNHFLEIQYVERIFEPESAQALGLHENEVVVLIHSGSRGLGHQV
;
A
#
# COMPACT_ATOMS: atom_id res chain seq x y z
N MET A 1 7.20 0.49 3.04
CA MET A 1 7.21 0.84 1.60
C MET A 1 6.85 -0.41 0.82
N ARG A 2 6.19 -0.30 -0.33
CA ARG A 2 5.85 -1.44 -1.20
C ARG A 2 6.15 -1.09 -2.65
N LEU A 3 6.81 -1.99 -3.38
CA LEU A 3 7.07 -1.87 -4.81
C LEU A 3 6.19 -2.88 -5.55
N LEU A 4 5.53 -2.44 -6.61
CA LEU A 4 4.75 -3.29 -7.51
C LEU A 4 5.44 -3.32 -8.87
N GLY A 5 5.81 -4.51 -9.34
CA GLY A 5 6.31 -4.74 -10.70
C GLY A 5 5.16 -4.81 -11.70
N SER A 6 5.44 -4.51 -12.97
CA SER A 6 4.45 -4.64 -14.04
C SER A 6 5.10 -5.20 -15.29
N SER A 7 4.35 -5.80 -16.20
CA SER A 7 4.90 -6.21 -17.49
C SER A 7 5.02 -5.06 -18.51
N LEU A 8 4.72 -3.81 -18.11
CA LEU A 8 4.65 -2.66 -19.02
C LEU A 8 5.99 -1.95 -19.10
N SER A 9 6.34 -1.51 -20.30
CA SER A 9 7.51 -0.67 -20.54
C SER A 9 7.19 0.82 -20.39
N VAL A 10 8.23 1.63 -20.18
CA VAL A 10 8.13 3.10 -20.13
C VAL A 10 7.52 3.68 -21.41
N ASP A 11 7.79 3.10 -22.57
CA ASP A 11 7.27 3.56 -23.86
C ASP A 11 5.77 3.30 -24.01
N GLU A 12 5.24 2.25 -23.38
CA GLU A 12 3.80 1.95 -23.35
C GLU A 12 3.04 2.87 -22.40
N VAL A 13 3.65 3.22 -21.25
CA VAL A 13 2.99 4.00 -20.20
C VAL A 13 3.13 5.51 -20.43
N ARG A 14 4.29 5.97 -20.91
CA ARG A 14 4.61 7.41 -21.08
C ARG A 14 3.54 8.17 -21.89
N PRO A 15 2.96 7.65 -22.99
CA PRO A 15 1.90 8.33 -23.72
C PRO A 15 0.61 8.56 -22.89
N LYS A 16 0.37 7.72 -21.88
CA LYS A 16 -0.84 7.73 -21.04
C LYS A 16 -0.57 8.21 -19.60
N ILE A 17 0.65 8.64 -19.29
CA ILE A 17 1.08 8.93 -17.92
C ILE A 17 0.18 9.94 -17.22
N ARG A 18 -0.29 10.96 -17.93
CA ARG A 18 -1.19 11.99 -17.38
C ARG A 18 -2.53 11.40 -16.95
N ASP A 19 -3.12 10.53 -17.77
CA ASP A 19 -4.41 9.92 -17.47
C ASP A 19 -4.28 8.92 -16.33
N LEU A 20 -3.19 8.14 -16.31
CA LEU A 20 -2.90 7.19 -15.25
C LEU A 20 -2.69 7.90 -13.90
N VAL A 21 -1.87 8.96 -13.85
CA VAL A 21 -1.67 9.77 -12.63
C VAL A 21 -2.98 10.39 -12.15
N ASN A 22 -3.79 10.93 -13.07
CA ASN A 22 -5.08 11.52 -12.72
C ASN A 22 -6.05 10.47 -12.16
N GLN A 23 -6.04 9.25 -12.70
CA GLN A 23 -6.89 8.17 -12.22
C GLN A 23 -6.44 7.70 -10.84
N LEU A 24 -5.14 7.45 -10.65
CA LEU A 24 -4.57 7.09 -9.34
C LEU A 24 -4.84 8.15 -8.27
N PHE A 25 -4.76 9.43 -8.61
CA PHE A 25 -5.08 10.51 -7.67
C PHE A 25 -6.55 10.52 -7.24
N ARG A 26 -7.47 10.08 -8.11
CA ARG A 26 -8.90 9.94 -7.77
C ARG A 26 -9.15 8.71 -6.91
N ASP A 27 -8.51 7.60 -7.24
CA ASP A 27 -8.78 6.30 -6.63
C ASP A 27 -8.04 6.10 -5.30
N VAL A 28 -6.91 6.80 -5.11
CA VAL A 28 -6.09 6.71 -3.90
C VAL A 28 -6.10 8.06 -3.17
N PRO A 29 -6.98 8.24 -2.16
CA PRO A 29 -7.08 9.49 -1.44
C PRO A 29 -5.77 9.87 -0.74
N SER A 30 -5.32 11.09 -0.97
CA SER A 30 -4.15 11.71 -0.34
C SER A 30 -4.51 13.01 0.38
N GLY A 31 -3.69 13.42 1.34
CA GLY A 31 -3.89 14.61 2.17
C GLY A 31 -4.35 14.33 3.61
N ALA A 32 -4.30 15.36 4.47
CA ALA A 32 -4.69 15.25 5.87
C ALA A 32 -6.22 15.24 6.01
N GLY A 33 -6.76 14.28 6.78
CA GLY A 33 -8.17 14.24 7.16
C GLY A 33 -9.15 13.78 6.07
N ARG A 34 -8.68 13.36 4.90
CA ARG A 34 -9.54 12.70 3.92
C ARG A 34 -9.85 11.27 4.36
N GLY A 35 -11.13 10.90 4.27
CA GLY A 35 -11.59 9.54 4.48
C GLY A 35 -11.17 8.63 3.30
N GLY A 36 -10.85 7.38 3.60
CA GLY A 36 -10.61 6.37 2.58
C GLY A 36 -11.88 5.93 1.88
N GLN A 37 -11.73 5.34 0.69
CA GLN A 37 -12.85 4.69 -0.01
C GLN A 37 -13.18 3.32 0.59
N VAL A 38 -12.26 2.74 1.38
CA VAL A 38 -12.43 1.47 2.08
C VAL A 38 -13.35 1.67 3.28
N GLN A 39 -14.59 1.22 3.15
CA GLN A 39 -15.61 1.31 4.19
C GLN A 39 -15.56 0.05 5.05
N ILE A 40 -15.04 0.18 6.27
CA ILE A 40 -14.96 -0.93 7.23
C ILE A 40 -15.59 -0.52 8.56
N SER A 41 -16.15 -1.50 9.28
CA SER A 41 -16.69 -1.25 10.62
C SER A 41 -15.58 -1.17 11.67
N TYR A 42 -15.92 -0.73 12.88
CA TYR A 42 -14.99 -0.75 14.01
C TYR A 42 -14.50 -2.17 14.31
N LYS A 43 -15.39 -3.18 14.21
CA LYS A 43 -15.05 -4.59 14.42
C LYS A 43 -14.11 -5.11 13.34
N ASP A 44 -14.30 -4.66 12.10
CA ASP A 44 -13.40 -4.99 10.99
C ASP A 44 -12.02 -4.38 11.21
N LEU A 45 -11.93 -3.17 11.74
CA LEU A 45 -10.64 -2.57 12.12
C LEU A 45 -9.93 -3.40 13.20
N GLU A 46 -10.63 -3.93 14.19
CA GLU A 46 -10.00 -4.81 15.19
C GLU A 46 -9.45 -6.08 14.56
N ARG A 47 -10.19 -6.66 13.61
CA ARG A 47 -9.67 -7.79 12.83
C ARG A 47 -8.48 -7.41 11.95
N LEU A 48 -8.53 -6.26 11.29
CA LEU A 48 -7.43 -5.73 10.49
C LEU A 48 -6.17 -5.50 11.33
N LEU A 49 -6.30 -5.06 12.59
CA LEU A 49 -5.17 -4.91 13.50
C LEU A 49 -4.53 -6.25 13.88
N ALA A 50 -5.31 -7.32 14.00
CA ALA A 50 -4.81 -8.65 14.36
C ALA A 50 -4.31 -9.45 13.15
N GLU A 51 -5.01 -9.36 12.01
CA GLU A 51 -4.81 -10.19 10.82
C GLU A 51 -4.01 -9.47 9.72
N GLY A 52 -3.81 -8.15 9.83
CA GLY A 52 -3.01 -7.37 8.88
C GLY A 52 -3.48 -7.48 7.43
N ALA A 53 -2.52 -7.60 6.50
CA ALA A 53 -2.79 -7.69 5.07
C ALA A 53 -3.67 -8.92 4.70
N ALA A 54 -3.62 -10.00 5.47
CA ALA A 54 -4.44 -11.19 5.22
C ALA A 54 -5.94 -10.87 5.31
N TRP A 55 -6.33 -9.94 6.20
CA TRP A 55 -7.69 -9.44 6.27
C TRP A 55 -8.08 -8.71 4.98
N MET A 56 -7.19 -7.85 4.45
CA MET A 56 -7.44 -7.09 3.23
C MET A 56 -7.63 -8.02 2.02
N VAL A 57 -6.75 -9.01 1.84
CA VAL A 57 -6.85 -10.01 0.77
C VAL A 57 -8.16 -10.79 0.86
N LYS A 58 -8.56 -11.22 2.07
CA LYS A 58 -9.85 -11.89 2.28
C LYS A 58 -11.07 -11.03 1.90
N HIS A 59 -10.91 -9.71 1.90
CA HIS A 59 -11.93 -8.74 1.49
C HIS A 59 -11.69 -8.18 0.09
N GLN A 60 -10.99 -8.92 -0.78
CA GLN A 60 -10.79 -8.61 -2.20
C GLN A 60 -9.90 -7.38 -2.48
N TYR A 61 -9.02 -7.04 -1.54
CA TYR A 61 -8.00 -6.00 -1.72
C TYR A 61 -6.61 -6.64 -1.92
N GLY A 62 -6.44 -7.29 -3.08
CA GLY A 62 -5.22 -8.00 -3.45
C GLY A 62 -5.44 -9.51 -3.58
N ASP A 63 -4.37 -10.22 -3.91
CA ASP A 63 -4.36 -11.65 -4.19
C ASP A 63 -3.67 -12.44 -3.06
N PRO A 64 -3.96 -13.74 -2.88
CA PRO A 64 -3.31 -14.57 -1.85
C PRO A 64 -1.78 -14.55 -1.90
N GLU A 65 -1.19 -14.46 -3.10
CA GLU A 65 0.25 -14.39 -3.32
C GLU A 65 0.91 -13.09 -2.83
N ASP A 66 0.13 -12.02 -2.64
CA ASP A 66 0.65 -10.76 -2.09
C ASP A 66 1.23 -10.93 -0.69
N LEU A 67 0.66 -11.85 0.09
CA LEU A 67 1.10 -12.11 1.46
C LEU A 67 2.52 -12.67 1.48
N ALA A 68 2.89 -13.53 0.53
CA ALA A 68 4.24 -14.09 0.44
C ALA A 68 5.30 -13.04 0.07
N HIS A 69 4.89 -11.89 -0.47
CA HIS A 69 5.77 -10.79 -0.87
C HIS A 69 5.71 -9.60 0.10
N CYS A 70 5.15 -9.81 1.29
CA CYS A 70 5.12 -8.83 2.37
C CYS A 70 6.04 -9.30 3.51
N GLU A 71 6.79 -8.36 4.09
CA GLU A 71 7.49 -8.58 5.36
C GLU A 71 6.48 -9.07 6.43
N GLU A 72 6.87 -10.07 7.22
CA GLU A 72 5.98 -10.75 8.19
C GLU A 72 4.67 -11.27 7.57
N SER A 73 4.66 -11.59 6.27
CA SER A 73 3.42 -11.91 5.53
C SER A 73 2.32 -10.85 5.65
N GLY A 74 2.70 -9.61 5.97
CA GLY A 74 1.79 -8.49 6.21
C GLY A 74 1.06 -8.51 7.55
N ALA A 75 1.46 -9.36 8.51
CA ALA A 75 0.88 -9.42 9.86
C ALA A 75 1.90 -9.88 10.92
N ILE A 76 2.15 -9.04 11.92
CA ILE A 76 3.04 -9.39 13.04
C ILE A 76 2.28 -10.26 14.04
N ASP A 77 2.84 -11.42 14.39
CA ASP A 77 2.23 -12.34 15.35
C ASP A 77 2.08 -11.71 16.75
N GLY A 78 0.99 -12.04 17.44
CA GLY A 78 0.69 -11.53 18.78
C GLY A 78 0.12 -10.10 18.82
N ALA A 79 -0.24 -9.49 17.68
CA ALA A 79 -0.93 -8.21 17.66
C ALA A 79 -2.29 -8.29 18.39
N ASP A 80 -2.44 -7.54 19.48
CA ASP A 80 -3.67 -7.49 20.28
C ASP A 80 -4.43 -6.17 20.09
N PRO A 81 -5.61 -6.19 19.42
CA PRO A 81 -6.44 -5.00 19.27
C PRO A 81 -6.89 -4.40 20.61
N ALA A 82 -6.96 -5.16 21.71
CA ALA A 82 -7.33 -4.64 23.02
C ALA A 82 -6.24 -3.72 23.61
N GLY A 83 -4.97 -3.90 23.19
CA GLY A 83 -3.86 -3.02 23.54
C GLY A 83 -3.91 -1.65 22.85
N VAL A 84 -4.77 -1.46 21.85
CA VAL A 84 -4.90 -0.20 21.09
C VAL A 84 -6.04 0.64 21.66
N SER A 85 -5.73 1.88 22.06
CA SER A 85 -6.72 2.79 22.63
C SER A 85 -7.90 3.08 21.69
N ASP A 86 -9.09 3.28 22.26
CA ASP A 86 -10.28 3.66 21.49
C ASP A 86 -10.07 4.96 20.70
N ARG A 87 -9.28 5.90 21.25
CA ARG A 87 -8.87 7.14 20.56
C ARG A 87 -8.05 6.84 19.30
N ALA A 88 -7.10 5.91 19.37
CA ALA A 88 -6.29 5.52 18.20
C ALA A 88 -7.15 4.84 17.14
N LYS A 89 -8.04 3.92 17.54
CA LYS A 89 -8.97 3.24 16.64
C LYS A 89 -9.92 4.23 15.94
N LYS A 90 -10.57 5.12 16.69
CA LYS A 90 -11.46 6.16 16.12
C LYS A 90 -10.75 7.11 15.16
N ARG A 91 -9.49 7.44 15.44
CA ARG A 91 -8.66 8.28 14.56
C ARG A 91 -8.22 7.56 13.29
N GLY A 92 -7.90 6.27 13.40
CA GLY A 92 -7.41 5.44 12.31
C GLY A 92 -8.49 4.92 11.36
N LEU A 93 -9.65 4.54 11.90
CA LEU A 93 -10.77 3.94 11.17
C LEU A 93 -11.10 4.65 9.85
N PRO A 94 -11.34 5.98 9.82
CA PRO A 94 -11.68 6.65 8.56
C PRO A 94 -10.50 6.77 7.59
N GLN A 95 -9.27 6.47 8.00
CA GLN A 95 -8.06 6.70 7.22
C GLN A 95 -7.53 5.45 6.52
N VAL A 96 -8.16 4.28 6.73
CA VAL A 96 -7.81 3.03 6.06
C VAL A 96 -7.96 3.22 4.54
N GLY A 97 -6.96 2.79 3.77
CA GLY A 97 -6.96 2.97 2.31
C GLY A 97 -6.64 4.40 1.86
N THR A 98 -5.90 5.18 2.64
CA THR A 98 -5.41 6.52 2.25
C THR A 98 -3.89 6.59 2.26
N LEU A 99 -3.30 7.43 1.41
CA LEU A 99 -1.85 7.69 1.42
C LEU A 99 -1.45 8.55 2.62
N GLY A 100 -2.21 9.62 2.86
CA GLY A 100 -1.87 10.64 3.85
C GLY A 100 -1.13 11.87 3.34
N SER A 101 -0.39 12.49 4.26
CA SER A 101 0.41 13.71 4.05
C SER A 101 1.86 13.50 4.51
N GLY A 102 2.73 14.47 4.27
CA GLY A 102 4.16 14.39 4.62
C GLY A 102 4.95 13.77 3.47
N ASN A 103 5.86 12.86 3.78
CA ASN A 103 6.66 12.11 2.81
C ASN A 103 5.93 10.88 2.22
N HIS A 104 4.60 10.83 2.34
CA HIS A 104 3.80 9.74 1.79
C HIS A 104 3.44 10.02 0.33
N PHE A 105 3.64 9.02 -0.53
CA PHE A 105 3.45 9.14 -1.98
C PHE A 105 3.10 7.80 -2.62
N LEU A 106 2.59 7.90 -3.85
CA LEU A 106 2.50 6.82 -4.81
C LEU A 106 3.15 7.34 -6.09
N GLU A 107 4.21 6.70 -6.53
CA GLU A 107 4.98 7.10 -7.70
C GLU A 107 4.97 6.02 -8.77
N ILE A 108 4.74 6.42 -10.02
CA ILE A 108 4.98 5.58 -11.19
C ILE A 108 6.42 5.86 -11.61
N GLN A 109 7.24 4.83 -11.57
CA GLN A 109 8.67 4.88 -11.88
C GLN A 109 8.97 3.92 -13.02
N TYR A 110 10.20 3.95 -13.53
CA TYR A 110 10.70 2.90 -14.41
C TYR A 110 12.12 2.52 -14.00
N VAL A 111 12.50 1.28 -14.25
CA VAL A 111 13.85 0.79 -13.99
C VAL A 111 14.77 1.30 -15.08
N GLU A 112 15.49 2.39 -14.81
CA GLU A 112 16.41 2.98 -15.79
C GLU A 112 17.67 2.12 -15.98
N ARG A 113 18.16 1.49 -14.91
CA ARG A 113 19.43 0.76 -14.91
C ARG A 113 19.44 -0.39 -13.92
N ILE A 114 19.99 -1.53 -14.34
CA ILE A 114 20.29 -2.67 -13.48
C ILE A 114 21.78 -2.69 -13.14
N PHE A 115 22.10 -2.79 -11.84
CA PHE A 115 23.47 -2.87 -11.34
C PHE A 115 23.90 -4.32 -11.06
N GLU A 116 22.97 -5.14 -10.55
CA GLU A 116 23.20 -6.54 -10.18
C GLU A 116 22.19 -7.44 -10.92
N PRO A 117 22.53 -7.97 -12.10
CA PRO A 117 21.59 -8.69 -12.96
C PRO A 117 20.92 -9.90 -12.30
N GLU A 118 21.68 -10.70 -11.54
CA GLU A 118 21.15 -11.90 -10.88
C GLU A 118 20.10 -11.54 -9.81
N SER A 119 20.38 -10.51 -9.01
CA SER A 119 19.44 -10.00 -8.00
C SER A 119 18.19 -9.40 -8.65
N ALA A 120 18.35 -8.63 -9.72
CA ALA A 120 17.22 -8.04 -10.45
C ALA A 120 16.32 -9.12 -11.05
N GLN A 121 16.89 -10.16 -11.64
CA GLN A 121 16.14 -11.30 -12.18
C GLN A 121 15.36 -12.04 -11.08
N ALA A 122 15.98 -12.27 -9.90
CA ALA A 122 15.30 -12.89 -8.77
C ALA A 122 14.13 -12.05 -8.23
N LEU A 123 14.22 -10.72 -8.36
CA LEU A 123 13.16 -9.77 -8.01
C LEU A 123 12.16 -9.52 -9.15
N GLY A 124 12.38 -10.11 -10.34
CA GLY A 124 11.54 -9.91 -11.52
C GLY A 124 11.64 -8.51 -12.15
N LEU A 125 12.73 -7.78 -11.94
CA LEU A 125 12.93 -6.42 -12.44
C LEU A 125 13.77 -6.39 -13.72
N HIS A 126 13.30 -5.64 -14.73
CA HIS A 126 13.98 -5.48 -16.02
C HIS A 126 14.16 -4.00 -16.37
N GLU A 127 15.23 -3.64 -17.09
CA GLU A 127 15.39 -2.27 -17.58
C GLU A 127 14.21 -1.86 -18.49
N ASN A 128 13.81 -0.59 -18.38
CA ASN A 128 12.64 0.02 -19.01
C ASN A 128 11.27 -0.44 -18.48
N GLU A 129 11.23 -1.37 -17.52
CA GLU A 129 9.97 -1.81 -16.88
C GLU A 129 9.40 -0.72 -15.97
N VAL A 130 8.09 -0.52 -16.03
CA VAL A 130 7.35 0.40 -15.15
C VAL A 130 7.02 -0.29 -13.84
N VAL A 131 7.28 0.41 -12.75
CA VAL A 131 6.99 -0.03 -11.39
C VAL A 131 6.21 1.03 -10.64
N VAL A 132 5.47 0.63 -9.61
CA VAL A 132 4.76 1.56 -8.72
C VAL A 132 5.32 1.46 -7.31
N LEU A 133 5.82 2.59 -6.80
CA LEU A 133 6.33 2.69 -5.43
C LEU A 133 5.30 3.34 -4.52
N ILE A 134 4.91 2.64 -3.47
CA ILE A 134 3.95 3.09 -2.46
C ILE A 134 4.69 3.34 -1.15
N HIS A 135 4.63 4.58 -0.68
CA HIS A 135 5.15 5.00 0.61
C HIS A 135 4.01 5.53 1.49
N SER A 136 3.56 4.71 2.44
CA SER A 136 2.58 5.07 3.47
C SER A 136 2.83 4.28 4.75
N GLY A 137 1.99 4.46 5.76
CA GLY A 137 2.06 3.77 7.04
C GLY A 137 0.72 3.71 7.75
N SER A 138 0.75 3.50 9.08
CA SER A 138 -0.41 3.31 9.97
C SER A 138 -1.35 4.51 10.13
N ARG A 139 -1.11 5.59 9.37
CA ARG A 139 -1.86 6.85 9.43
C ARG A 139 -1.93 7.39 10.86
N GLY A 140 -3.03 8.03 11.23
CA GLY A 140 -3.26 8.57 12.57
C GLY A 140 -3.42 7.51 13.65
N LEU A 141 -3.60 6.23 13.31
CA LEU A 141 -3.70 5.14 14.29
C LEU A 141 -2.37 4.97 15.02
N GLY A 142 -1.30 4.62 14.29
CA GLY A 142 0.00 4.36 14.91
C GLY A 142 0.67 5.60 15.51
N HIS A 143 0.31 6.81 15.09
CA HIS A 143 0.72 8.04 15.78
C HIS A 143 0.07 8.17 17.18
N GLN A 144 -1.10 7.56 17.38
CA GLN A 144 -1.90 7.72 18.59
C GLN A 144 -1.73 6.59 19.60
N VAL A 145 -1.26 5.42 19.15
CA VAL A 145 -0.80 4.30 20.00
C VAL A 145 0.33 4.80 20.89
#